data_AF-D0NE85-F1
#
_entry.id   AF-D0NE85-F1
#
_cell.length_a   1.000
_cell.length_b   1.000
_cell.length_c   1.000
_cell.angle_alpha   90.00
_cell.angle_beta   90.00
_cell.angle_gamma   90.00
#
_symmetry.space_group_name_H-M   'P 1'
#
loop_
_entity.id
_entity.type
_entity.pdbx_description
1 polymer ?
#
loop_
_entity_poly.entity_id
_entity_poly.type
_entity_poly.pdbx_seq_one_letter_code
_entity_poly.pdbx_strand_id
1 'polypeptide(L)'
;MNSAKRTVTVADKTPTPLQVLTVAHRSAQCPGSSTACIVQLNDLSLQAINLGDSGFLLCRLQPDKVEGGALRWQVVHETPNQCHYFNCPYQLGFGANGDKCTSSRHKKAT
;
A
#
# COMPACT_ATOMS: atom_id res chain seq x y z
N MET A 1 25.93 9.05 0.64
CA MET A 1 24.49 8.66 0.73
C MET A 1 24.40 7.16 0.52
N ASN A 2 24.71 6.37 1.55
CA ASN A 2 24.77 4.92 1.47
C ASN A 2 23.87 4.33 2.56
N SER A 3 22.60 4.06 2.25
CA SER A 3 21.82 3.11 3.05
C SER A 3 20.59 2.62 2.29
N ALA A 4 20.82 1.72 1.35
CA ALA A 4 19.83 0.71 0.98
C ALA A 4 20.58 -0.62 1.01
N LYS A 5 20.81 -1.15 2.22
CA LYS A 5 21.42 -2.48 2.39
C LYS A 5 20.39 -3.52 1.95
N ARG A 6 20.51 -3.89 0.68
CA ARG A 6 19.88 -5.05 0.05
C ARG A 6 20.31 -6.31 0.79
N THR A 7 19.35 -7.05 1.32
CA THR A 7 19.54 -8.48 1.59
C THR A 7 18.29 -9.22 1.12
N VAL A 8 18.32 -9.64 -0.14
CA VAL A 8 17.39 -10.62 -0.71
C VAL A 8 18.24 -11.69 -1.38
N THR A 9 18.29 -12.86 -0.76
CA THR A 9 18.47 -14.19 -1.38
C THR A 9 17.91 -15.19 -0.37
N VAL A 10 17.01 -16.12 -0.73
CA VAL A 10 17.21 -17.24 -1.66
C VAL A 10 15.94 -17.48 -2.51
N ALA A 11 16.14 -17.63 -3.84
CA ALA A 11 15.17 -17.88 -4.93
C ALA A 11 14.20 -16.72 -5.24
N ASP A 12 14.41 -16.07 -6.39
CA ASP A 12 13.78 -14.82 -6.87
C ASP A 12 12.25 -14.78 -6.75
N LYS A 13 11.77 -14.49 -5.54
CA LYS A 13 10.39 -14.10 -5.26
C LYS A 13 10.42 -12.66 -4.78
N THR A 14 9.85 -11.77 -5.58
CA THR A 14 9.62 -10.37 -5.19
C THR A 14 8.91 -10.37 -3.83
N PRO A 15 9.49 -9.75 -2.78
CA PRO A 15 8.89 -9.75 -1.45
C PRO A 15 7.53 -9.07 -1.51
N THR A 16 6.54 -9.61 -0.80
CA THR A 16 5.19 -9.03 -0.75
C THR A 16 5.21 -7.69 -0.02
N PRO A 17 4.24 -6.78 -0.27
CA PRO A 17 4.15 -5.49 0.43
C PRO A 17 4.14 -5.64 1.96
N LEU A 18 3.51 -6.68 2.50
CA LEU A 18 3.51 -6.98 3.93
C LEU A 18 4.90 -7.32 4.46
N GLN A 19 5.68 -8.11 3.71
CA GLN A 19 7.06 -8.44 4.09
C GLN A 19 7.94 -7.20 4.07
N VAL A 20 7.81 -6.35 3.04
CA VAL A 20 8.53 -5.08 2.95
C VAL A 20 8.18 -4.18 4.14
N LEU A 21 6.89 -3.99 4.43
CA LEU A 21 6.43 -3.18 5.56
C LEU A 21 6.96 -3.71 6.90
N THR A 22 6.88 -5.03 7.10
CA THR A 22 7.32 -5.68 8.35
C THR A 22 8.81 -5.47 8.59
N VAL A 23 9.64 -5.65 7.56
CA VAL A 23 11.10 -5.47 7.67
C VAL A 23 11.45 -3.99 7.85
N ALA A 24 10.81 -3.10 7.09
CA ALA A 24 11.03 -1.66 7.19
C ALA A 24 10.66 -1.13 8.58
N HIS A 25 9.50 -1.54 9.10
CA HIS A 25 9.05 -1.15 10.43
C HIS A 25 10.00 -1.63 11.54
N ARG A 26 10.44 -2.89 11.49
CA ARG A 26 11.42 -3.43 12.46
C ARG A 26 12.78 -2.74 12.40
N SER A 27 13.15 -2.23 11.23
CA SER A 27 14.44 -1.58 11.00
C SER A 27 14.43 -0.09 11.35
N ALA A 28 13.25 0.52 11.52
CA ALA A 28 13.11 1.93 11.87
C ALA A 28 13.57 2.16 13.32
N GLN A 29 14.62 2.98 13.48
CA GLN A 29 15.21 3.30 14.80
C GLN A 29 14.85 4.71 15.28
N CYS A 30 14.24 5.53 14.43
CA CYS A 30 13.83 6.88 14.83
C CYS A 30 12.55 6.81 15.69
N PRO A 31 12.53 7.48 16.85
CA PRO A 31 11.29 7.66 17.61
C PRO A 31 10.25 8.42 16.77
N GLY A 32 9.01 7.96 16.81
CA GLY A 32 7.89 8.59 16.10
C GLY A 32 6.83 7.57 15.69
N SER A 33 5.84 8.07 14.96
CA SER A 33 4.84 7.26 14.29
C SER A 33 4.67 7.70 12.84
N SER A 34 4.14 6.81 12.00
CA SER A 34 3.85 7.13 10.60
C SER A 34 2.71 6.28 10.07
N THR A 35 1.96 6.81 9.12
CA THR A 35 1.13 6.01 8.22
C THR A 35 2.03 5.31 7.20
N ALA A 36 1.55 4.25 6.55
CA ALA A 36 2.32 3.56 5.53
C ALA A 36 1.42 2.95 4.45
N CYS A 37 1.69 3.30 3.20
CA CYS A 37 1.07 2.71 2.02
C CYS A 37 2.16 2.16 1.11
N ILE A 38 2.10 0.87 0.78
CA ILE A 38 3.02 0.24 -0.18
C ILE A 38 2.18 -0.41 -1.27
N VAL A 39 2.45 -0.04 -2.52
CA VAL A 39 1.84 -0.59 -3.72
C VAL A 39 2.91 -1.28 -4.54
N GLN A 40 2.66 -2.52 -4.93
CA GLN A 40 3.52 -3.34 -5.76
C GLN A 40 2.76 -3.78 -7.00
N LEU A 41 3.29 -3.41 -8.17
CA LEU A 41 2.83 -3.94 -9.45
C LEU A 41 3.79 -5.05 -9.88
N ASN A 42 3.24 -6.24 -10.11
CA ASN A 42 3.96 -7.37 -10.68
C ASN A 42 3.18 -7.88 -11.89
N ASP A 43 3.72 -7.64 -13.08
CA ASP A 43 3.02 -7.83 -14.36
C ASP A 43 1.64 -7.15 -14.37
N LEU A 44 0.57 -7.94 -14.37
CA LEU A 44 -0.82 -7.50 -14.37
C LEU A 44 -1.47 -7.56 -12.96
N SER A 45 -0.70 -7.91 -11.93
CA SER A 45 -1.17 -8.05 -10.55
C SER A 45 -0.69 -6.87 -9.71
N LEU A 46 -1.64 -6.14 -9.14
CA LEU A 46 -1.37 -5.10 -8.15
C LEU A 46 -1.65 -5.66 -6.76
N GLN A 47 -0.66 -5.58 -5.88
CA GLN A 47 -0.76 -5.91 -4.46
C GLN A 47 -0.47 -4.65 -3.66
N ALA A 48 -1.23 -4.41 -2.60
CA ALA A 48 -1.01 -3.25 -1.76
C ALA A 48 -1.23 -3.59 -0.29
N ILE A 49 -0.60 -2.81 0.59
CA ILE A 49 -0.90 -2.74 2.01
C ILE A 49 -0.99 -1.27 2.40
N ASN A 50 -1.97 -0.95 3.23
CA ASN A 50 -2.17 0.39 3.77
C ASN A 50 -2.39 0.30 5.28
N LEU A 51 -1.72 1.17 6.03
CA LEU A 51 -1.98 1.46 7.43
C LEU A 51 -2.12 2.98 7.58
N GLY A 52 -3.33 3.42 7.93
CA GLY A 52 -3.66 4.83 8.13
C GLY A 52 -4.53 5.41 7.01
N ASP A 53 -4.47 6.73 6.86
CA ASP A 53 -5.23 7.52 5.89
C ASP A 53 -4.43 7.90 4.64
N SER A 54 -3.23 7.34 4.49
CA SER A 54 -2.59 7.25 3.18
C SER A 54 -3.39 6.35 2.25
N GLY A 55 -3.12 6.38 0.95
CA GLY A 55 -3.83 5.55 -0.01
C GLY A 55 -3.40 5.80 -1.44
N PHE A 56 -4.04 5.07 -2.35
CA PHE A 56 -3.85 5.24 -3.79
C PHE A 56 -5.18 5.08 -4.54
N LEU A 57 -5.22 5.67 -5.74
CA LEU A 57 -6.26 5.46 -6.74
C LEU A 57 -5.70 4.63 -7.89
N LEU A 58 -6.48 3.65 -8.36
CA LEU A 58 -6.20 2.99 -9.64
C LEU A 58 -7.13 3.56 -10.69
N CYS A 59 -6.55 4.30 -11.64
CA CYS A 59 -7.28 4.81 -12.79
C CYS A 59 -7.02 3.90 -14.00
N ARG A 60 -8.09 3.51 -14.71
CA ARG A 60 -7.99 2.79 -15.98
C ARG A 60 -8.74 3.55 -17.06
N LEU A 61 -8.16 3.54 -18.26
CA LEU A 61 -8.81 4.05 -19.45
C LEU A 61 -9.89 3.05 -19.85
N GLN A 62 -11.15 3.48 -19.85
CA GLN A 62 -12.31 2.66 -20.19
C GLN A 62 -13.25 3.42 -21.13
N PRO A 63 -14.02 2.72 -21.98
CA PRO A 63 -15.08 3.37 -22.74
C PRO A 63 -16.05 4.08 -21.81
N ASP A 64 -16.41 5.32 -22.16
CA ASP A 64 -17.44 6.06 -21.44
C ASP A 64 -18.77 5.30 -21.53
N LYS A 65 -19.49 5.25 -20.40
CA LYS A 65 -20.81 4.65 -20.31
C LYS A 65 -21.89 5.56 -20.91
N VAL A 66 -21.57 6.83 -21.12
CA VAL A 66 -22.49 7.84 -21.65
C VAL A 66 -21.89 8.43 -22.93
N GLU A 67 -22.40 7.93 -24.06
CA GLU A 67 -22.17 8.34 -25.45
C GLU A 67 -20.82 8.06 -26.14
N GLY A 68 -20.91 7.45 -27.33
CA GLY A 68 -19.83 7.38 -28.33
C GLY A 68 -18.70 6.38 -28.08
N GLY A 69 -18.65 5.72 -26.91
CA GLY A 69 -17.59 4.76 -26.58
C GLY A 69 -16.20 5.40 -26.47
N ALA A 70 -16.13 6.72 -26.32
CA ALA A 70 -14.89 7.46 -26.19
C ALA A 70 -14.14 7.00 -24.92
N LEU A 71 -12.83 6.83 -25.02
CA LEU A 71 -12.02 6.39 -23.90
C LEU A 71 -11.83 7.50 -22.86
N ARG A 72 -12.12 7.21 -21.60
CA ARG A 72 -11.96 8.12 -20.45
C ARG A 72 -11.33 7.43 -19.25
N TRP A 73 -10.52 8.18 -18.51
CA TRP A 73 -9.95 7.69 -17.25
C TRP A 73 -11.06 7.55 -16.22
N GLN A 74 -11.21 6.35 -15.67
CA GLN A 74 -12.15 6.05 -14.61
C GLN A 74 -11.41 5.48 -13.41
N VAL A 75 -11.76 5.92 -12.21
CA VAL A 75 -11.26 5.32 -10.96
C VAL A 75 -11.91 3.95 -10.81
N VAL A 76 -11.11 2.90 -10.87
CA VAL A 76 -11.57 1.50 -10.70
C VAL A 76 -11.29 0.97 -9.30
N HIS A 77 -10.41 1.64 -8.56
CA HIS A 77 -10.14 1.33 -7.16
C HIS A 77 -9.73 2.59 -6.40
N GLU A 78 -10.22 2.70 -5.18
CA GLU A 78 -9.85 3.71 -4.20
C GLU A 78 -9.56 2.99 -2.88
N THR A 79 -8.45 3.36 -2.24
CA THR A 79 -8.08 2.78 -0.95
C THR A 79 -8.98 3.36 0.14
N PRO A 80 -9.57 2.54 1.04
CA PRO A 80 -10.32 3.08 2.17
C PRO A 80 -9.39 3.71 3.20
N ASN A 81 -9.80 4.86 3.74
CA ASN A 81 -9.12 5.51 4.86
C ASN A 81 -9.25 4.65 6.11
N GLN A 82 -8.14 4.43 6.82
CA GLN A 82 -8.14 3.75 8.10
C GLN A 82 -7.84 4.78 9.20
N CYS A 83 -8.85 5.10 10.00
CA CYS A 83 -8.73 5.97 11.16
C CYS A 83 -9.48 5.41 12.36
N HIS A 84 -9.03 5.74 13.57
CA HIS A 84 -9.78 5.50 14.81
C HIS A 84 -10.99 6.43 14.89
N TYR A 85 -10.79 7.69 14.53
CA TYR A 85 -11.79 8.76 14.43
C TYR A 85 -11.25 9.89 13.53
N PHE A 86 -11.96 11.02 13.45
CA PHE A 86 -11.58 12.13 12.57
C PHE A 86 -10.15 12.62 12.84
N ASN A 87 -9.34 12.66 11.77
CA ASN A 87 -7.94 13.10 11.80
C ASN A 87 -7.03 12.33 12.79
N CYS A 88 -7.39 11.08 13.12
CA CYS A 88 -6.59 10.17 13.93
C CYS A 88 -6.38 8.84 13.17
N PRO A 89 -5.42 8.80 12.23
CA PRO A 89 -5.17 7.62 11.42
C PRO A 89 -4.57 6.49 12.25
N TYR A 90 -4.70 5.24 11.77
CA TYR A 90 -3.87 4.16 12.30
C TYR A 90 -2.41 4.38 11.91
N GLN A 91 -1.47 4.09 12.81
CA GLN A 91 -0.06 4.38 12.58
C GLN A 91 0.86 3.25 13.05
N LEU A 92 1.96 3.06 12.32
CA LEU A 92 3.12 2.33 12.82
C LEU A 92 3.80 3.21 13.89
N GLY A 93 4.12 2.64 15.04
CA GLY A 93 4.75 3.37 16.15
C GLY A 93 6.08 2.74 16.56
N PHE A 94 7.04 3.56 16.98
CA PHE A 94 8.29 3.05 17.55
C PHE A 94 8.04 2.24 18.84
N GLY A 95 8.64 1.05 18.94
CA GLY A 95 8.44 0.14 20.07
C GLY A 95 7.08 -0.57 20.06
N ALA A 96 6.42 -0.65 21.22
CA ALA A 96 5.12 -1.33 21.35
C ALA A 96 3.90 -0.43 21.13
N ASN A 97 4.11 0.85 20.78
CA ASN A 97 3.09 1.88 20.77
C ASN A 97 2.40 2.07 19.39
N GLY A 98 2.46 1.07 18.51
CA GLY A 98 1.92 1.13 17.15
C GLY A 98 0.68 0.25 16.93
N ASP A 99 -0.13 0.63 15.95
CA ASP A 99 -1.28 -0.15 15.51
C ASP A 99 -0.85 -1.40 14.72
N LYS A 100 -1.66 -2.47 14.81
CA LYS A 100 -1.43 -3.69 14.03
C LYS A 100 -1.96 -3.50 12.61
N CYS A 101 -1.17 -3.90 11.61
CA CYS A 101 -1.66 -3.99 10.24
C CYS A 101 -2.79 -5.03 10.13
N THR A 102 -3.98 -4.57 9.77
CA THR A 102 -5.08 -5.44 9.36
C THR A 102 -4.92 -5.72 7.86
N SER A 103 -4.83 -6.99 7.47
CA SER A 103 -4.63 -7.34 6.06
C SER A 103 -5.93 -7.18 5.27
N SER A 104 -6.04 -6.16 4.43
CA SER A 104 -7.04 -6.09 3.37
C SER A 104 -6.52 -6.83 2.12
N ARG A 105 -6.81 -8.13 1.99
CA ARG A 105 -6.58 -8.88 0.75
C ARG A 105 -7.65 -8.48 -0.27
N HIS A 106 -7.31 -7.74 -1.32
CA HIS A 106 -8.27 -7.39 -2.38
C HIS A 106 -7.85 -7.79 -3.80
N LYS A 107 -8.90 -7.94 -4.62
CA LYS A 107 -9.15 -8.92 -5.69
C LYS A 107 -8.25 -8.79 -6.92
N LYS A 108 -8.11 -9.91 -7.65
CA LYS A 108 -7.58 -9.95 -9.04
C LYS A 108 -8.27 -8.86 -9.86
N ALA A 109 -7.46 -8.00 -10.49
CA ALA A 109 -7.94 -7.05 -11.46
C ALA A 109 -8.28 -7.79 -12.76
N THR A 110 -9.56 -8.15 -12.94
CA THR A 110 -10.14 -8.45 -14.25
C THR A 110 -10.54 -7.15 -14.91
#